data_AF-A0A7J6U3Q2-F1
#
_entry.id   AF-A0A7J6U3Q2-F1
#
_cell.length_a   1.000
_cell.length_b   1.000
_cell.length_c   1.000
_cell.angle_alpha   90.00
_cell.angle_beta   90.00
_cell.angle_gamma   90.00
#
_symmetry.space_group_name_H-M   'P 1'
#
loop_
_entity.id
_entity.type
_entity.pdbx_description
1 polymer ?
#
loop_
_entity_poly.entity_id
_entity_poly.type
_entity_poly.pdbx_seq_one_letter_code
_entity_poly.pdbx_strand_id
1 'polypeptide(L)'
;MISTILFLVGAVFVATKVYQLACWIRFYFMLPPPEQLRRKYEEPGKRPFALVTGATGGIGFGFAHTLALRGFGVVLAARSESKLEDCAKQIRDDVKAKGKGPAEIITVVCDFATPTEKWL
;
A
#
# COMPACT_ATOMS: atom_id res chain seq x y z
N MET A 1 3.79 22.24 50.22
CA MET A 1 4.37 20.93 49.88
C MET A 1 3.43 20.09 49.01
N ILE A 2 2.19 19.83 49.43
CA ILE A 2 1.23 19.03 48.64
C ILE A 2 0.85 19.70 47.30
N SER A 3 0.62 21.03 47.31
CA SER A 3 0.32 21.80 46.10
C SER A 3 1.44 21.73 45.05
N THR A 4 2.69 21.75 45.49
CA THR A 4 3.87 21.67 44.62
C THR A 4 3.97 20.30 43.94
N ILE A 5 3.63 19.22 44.67
CA ILE A 5 3.62 17.85 44.14
C ILE A 5 2.52 17.68 43.09
N LEU A 6 1.30 18.15 43.37
CA LEU A 6 0.18 18.10 42.43
C LEU A 6 0.48 18.86 41.13
N PHE A 7 1.12 20.03 41.24
CA PHE A 7 1.51 20.82 40.08
C PHE A 7 2.54 20.10 39.21
N LEU A 8 3.57 19.48 39.80
CA LEU A 8 4.59 18.74 39.05
C LEU A 8 4.00 17.51 38.34
N VAL A 9 3.14 16.74 39.01
CA VAL A 9 2.46 15.59 38.41
C VAL A 9 1.56 16.02 37.24
N GLY A 10 0.80 17.11 37.43
CA GLY A 10 -0.03 17.69 36.37
C GLY A 10 0.79 18.17 35.18
N ALA A 11 1.92 18.85 35.43
CA ALA A 11 2.81 19.35 34.38
C ALA A 11 3.42 18.19 33.56
N VAL A 12 3.85 17.10 34.21
CA VAL A 12 4.37 15.90 33.54
C VAL A 12 3.28 15.23 32.70
N PHE A 13 2.05 15.13 33.22
CA PHE A 13 0.93 14.53 32.49
C PHE A 13 0.58 15.34 31.23
N VAL A 14 0.47 16.67 31.37
CA VAL A 14 0.20 17.57 30.25
C VAL A 14 1.33 17.50 29.23
N ALA A 15 2.60 17.58 29.65
CA ALA A 15 3.75 17.46 28.75
C ALA A 15 3.74 16.14 27.97
N THR A 16 3.40 15.03 28.63
CA THR A 16 3.28 13.71 27.98
C THR A 16 2.18 13.70 26.93
N LYS A 17 1.01 14.31 27.22
CA LYS A 17 -0.10 14.39 26.25
C LYS A 17 0.21 15.32 25.09
N VAL A 18 0.86 16.45 25.34
CA VAL A 18 1.36 17.35 24.29
C VAL A 18 2.38 16.64 23.40
N TYR A 19 3.32 15.90 23.99
CA TYR A 19 4.29 15.12 23.23
C TYR A 19 3.62 14.02 22.38
N GLN A 20 2.67 13.27 22.96
CA GLN A 20 1.90 12.26 22.24
C GLN A 20 1.12 12.87 21.06
N LEU A 21 0.48 14.02 21.27
CA LEU A 21 -0.26 14.72 20.22
C LEU A 21 0.68 15.25 19.12
N ALA A 22 1.82 15.83 19.49
CA ALA A 22 2.81 16.30 18.53
C ALA A 22 3.40 15.15 17.70
N CYS A 23 3.68 14.00 18.32
CA CYS A 23 4.09 12.79 17.62
C CYS A 23 3.00 12.28 16.68
N TRP A 24 1.74 12.30 17.08
CA TRP A 24 0.61 11.86 16.26
C TRP A 24 0.40 12.77 15.04
N ILE A 25 0.44 14.10 15.24
CA ILE A 25 0.37 15.09 14.15
C ILE A 25 1.54 14.88 13.19
N ARG A 26 2.77 14.75 13.71
CA ARG A 26 3.93 14.49 12.87
C ARG A 26 3.80 13.17 12.11
N PHE A 27 3.26 12.13 12.72
CA PHE A 27 3.03 10.86 12.03
C PHE A 27 2.04 11.00 10.88
N TYR A 28 0.90 11.67 11.08
CA TYR A 28 -0.13 11.84 10.05
C TYR A 28 0.31 12.78 8.91
N PHE A 29 0.95 13.90 9.24
CA PHE A 29 1.33 14.90 8.24
C PHE A 29 2.70 14.64 7.60
N MET A 30 3.58 13.89 8.26
CA MET A 30 4.97 13.69 7.85
C MET A 30 5.29 12.24 7.47
N LEU A 31 4.27 11.43 7.20
CA LEU A 31 4.43 10.10 6.60
C LEU A 31 5.32 10.26 5.36
N PRO A 32 6.48 9.59 5.32
CA PRO A 32 7.36 9.68 4.16
C PRO A 32 6.58 9.25 2.93
N PRO A 33 6.79 9.93 1.78
CA PRO A 33 6.12 9.54 0.56
C PRO A 33 6.36 8.04 0.32
N PRO A 34 5.35 7.29 -0.13
CA PRO A 34 5.41 5.84 -0.34
C PRO A 34 6.45 5.40 -1.40
N GLU A 35 7.25 6.33 -1.91
CA GLU A 35 8.45 6.13 -2.71
C GLU A 35 9.47 5.22 -2.03
N GLN A 36 9.47 5.14 -0.68
CA GLN A 36 10.33 4.21 0.06
C GLN A 36 10.09 2.72 -0.25
N LEU A 37 8.86 2.34 -0.63
CA LEU A 37 8.54 0.95 -0.93
C LEU A 37 9.32 0.47 -2.15
N ARG A 38 9.40 1.25 -3.23
CA ARG A 38 10.13 0.83 -4.42
C ARG A 38 11.60 0.64 -4.11
N ARG A 39 12.24 1.65 -3.49
CA ARG A 39 13.66 1.61 -3.14
C ARG A 39 14.03 0.44 -2.22
N LYS A 40 13.10 -0.03 -1.38
CA LYS A 40 13.32 -1.17 -0.48
C LYS A 40 13.35 -2.52 -1.21
N TYR A 41 12.57 -2.68 -2.28
CA TYR A 41 12.42 -3.95 -3.01
C TYR A 41 13.07 -3.95 -4.40
N GLU A 42 13.56 -2.80 -4.86
CA GLU A 42 14.24 -2.67 -6.15
C GLU A 42 15.64 -3.28 -6.08
N GLU A 43 15.81 -4.41 -6.78
CA GLU A 43 17.11 -5.03 -7.03
C GLU A 43 17.75 -4.42 -8.29
N PRO A 44 19.09 -4.32 -8.37
CA PRO A 44 19.76 -3.84 -9.57
C PRO A 44 19.34 -4.63 -10.82
N GLY A 45 18.76 -3.93 -11.80
CA GLY A 45 18.33 -4.53 -13.06
C GLY A 45 17.00 -5.29 -13.02
N LYS A 46 16.28 -5.31 -11.88
CA LYS A 46 14.96 -5.96 -11.79
C LYS A 46 13.90 -5.02 -11.24
N ARG A 47 12.70 -5.12 -11.80
CA ARG A 47 11.52 -4.40 -11.29
C ARG A 47 10.90 -5.20 -10.12
N PRO A 48 10.56 -4.55 -8.99
CA PRO A 48 9.86 -5.22 -7.91
C PRO A 48 8.42 -5.52 -8.30
N PHE A 49 7.92 -6.69 -7.88
CA PHE A 49 6.53 -7.10 -8.08
C PHE A 49 5.71 -7.04 -6.80
N ALA A 50 4.43 -6.74 -6.94
CA ALA A 50 3.44 -6.83 -5.88
C ALA A 50 2.27 -7.71 -6.31
N LEU A 51 2.01 -8.76 -5.52
CA LEU A 51 0.80 -9.57 -5.66
C LEU A 51 -0.35 -8.91 -4.90
N VAL A 52 -1.45 -8.66 -5.60
CA VAL A 52 -2.66 -8.09 -5.02
C VAL A 52 -3.79 -9.10 -5.17
N THR A 53 -4.27 -9.61 -4.04
CA THR A 53 -5.44 -10.50 -3.98
C THR A 53 -6.72 -9.67 -3.92
N GLY A 54 -7.80 -10.18 -4.51
CA GLY A 54 -9.07 -9.43 -4.61
C GLY A 54 -8.93 -8.16 -5.47
N ALA A 55 -8.07 -8.18 -6.48
CA ALA A 55 -7.69 -6.98 -7.24
C ALA A 55 -8.79 -6.42 -8.17
N THR A 56 -9.91 -7.12 -8.33
CA THR A 56 -11.00 -6.76 -9.25
C THR A 56 -11.95 -5.69 -8.74
N GLY A 57 -11.70 -5.10 -7.56
CA GLY A 57 -12.54 -4.03 -7.02
C GLY A 57 -12.11 -3.49 -5.66
N GLY A 58 -12.80 -2.44 -5.23
CA GLY A 58 -12.64 -1.83 -3.91
C GLY A 58 -11.18 -1.46 -3.59
N ILE A 59 -10.77 -1.80 -2.36
CA ILE A 59 -9.44 -1.50 -1.83
C ILE A 59 -8.35 -2.24 -2.61
N GLY A 60 -8.60 -3.49 -3.03
CA GLY A 60 -7.65 -4.30 -3.80
C GLY A 60 -7.29 -3.63 -5.12
N PHE A 61 -8.29 -3.19 -5.89
CA PHE A 61 -8.05 -2.44 -7.13
C PHE A 61 -7.27 -1.14 -6.87
N GLY A 62 -7.65 -0.38 -5.84
CA GLY A 62 -6.96 0.85 -5.46
C GLY A 62 -5.46 0.64 -5.14
N PHE A 63 -5.13 -0.45 -4.43
CA PHE A 63 -3.74 -0.82 -4.19
C PHE A 63 -3.00 -1.21 -5.47
N ALA A 64 -3.59 -2.07 -6.29
CA ALA A 64 -3.01 -2.49 -7.56
C ALA A 64 -2.70 -1.30 -8.48
N HIS A 65 -3.67 -0.39 -8.63
CA HIS A 65 -3.54 0.83 -9.42
C HIS A 65 -2.42 1.74 -8.88
N THR A 66 -2.42 1.99 -7.58
CA THR A 66 -1.45 2.87 -6.94
C THR A 66 -0.03 2.29 -7.01
N LEU A 67 0.13 0.97 -6.86
CA LEU A 67 1.43 0.30 -6.96
C LEU A 67 1.98 0.32 -8.39
N ALA A 68 1.13 0.06 -9.39
CA ALA A 68 1.50 0.17 -10.79
C ALA A 68 1.96 1.60 -11.13
N LEU A 69 1.22 2.61 -10.66
CA LEU A 69 1.61 4.02 -10.79
C LEU A 69 2.89 4.37 -10.02
N ARG A 70 3.36 3.56 -9.08
CA ARG A 70 4.66 3.74 -8.40
C ARG A 70 5.80 2.99 -9.09
N GLY A 71 5.53 2.30 -10.20
CA GLY A 71 6.53 1.60 -11.00
C GLY A 71 6.76 0.15 -10.60
N PHE A 72 5.88 -0.44 -9.78
CA PHE A 72 5.89 -1.88 -9.53
C PHE A 72 5.32 -2.65 -10.71
N GLY A 73 5.82 -3.87 -10.91
CA GLY A 73 5.05 -4.90 -11.61
C GLY A 73 3.91 -5.35 -10.70
N VAL A 74 2.72 -5.58 -11.23
CA VAL A 74 1.56 -5.95 -10.40
C VAL A 74 0.95 -7.25 -10.88
N VAL A 75 0.80 -8.19 -9.96
CA VAL A 75 0.08 -9.45 -10.20
C VAL A 75 -1.32 -9.30 -9.61
N LEU A 76 -2.33 -9.34 -10.47
CA LEU A 76 -3.75 -9.22 -10.11
C LEU A 76 -4.34 -10.62 -9.93
N ALA A 77 -4.73 -10.94 -8.71
CA ALA A 77 -5.28 -12.26 -8.36
C ALA A 77 -6.75 -12.15 -7.92
N ALA A 78 -7.66 -12.81 -8.63
CA ALA A 78 -9.09 -12.83 -8.31
C ALA A 78 -9.84 -13.98 -9.01
N ARG A 79 -11.12 -14.15 -8.66
CA ARG A 79 -11.98 -15.24 -9.18
C ARG A 79 -12.53 -15.00 -10.59
N SER A 80 -12.67 -13.74 -11.01
CA SER A 80 -13.36 -13.38 -12.26
C SER A 80 -12.36 -12.86 -13.29
N GLU A 81 -12.16 -13.63 -14.35
CA GLU A 81 -11.22 -13.33 -15.44
C GLU A 81 -11.59 -12.05 -16.19
N SER A 82 -12.86 -11.89 -16.58
CA SER A 82 -13.33 -10.69 -17.29
C SER A 82 -13.03 -9.41 -16.51
N LYS A 83 -13.32 -9.41 -15.21
CA LYS A 83 -13.03 -8.26 -14.34
C LYS A 83 -11.53 -8.01 -14.17
N LEU A 84 -10.72 -9.07 -14.16
CA LEU A 84 -9.26 -8.94 -14.08
C LEU A 84 -8.71 -8.27 -15.34
N GLU A 85 -9.19 -8.67 -16.51
CA GLU A 85 -8.80 -8.07 -17.79
C GLU A 85 -9.18 -6.60 -17.86
N ASP A 86 -10.42 -6.26 -17.48
CA ASP A 86 -10.90 -4.87 -17.44
C ASP A 86 -10.05 -4.00 -16.50
N CYS A 87 -9.76 -4.51 -15.29
CA CYS A 87 -8.91 -3.82 -14.33
C CYS A 87 -7.47 -3.66 -14.85
N ALA A 88 -6.91 -4.70 -15.47
CA ALA A 88 -5.56 -4.66 -16.03
C ALA A 88 -5.47 -3.63 -17.16
N LYS A 89 -6.46 -3.58 -18.04
CA LYS A 89 -6.55 -2.59 -19.11
C LYS A 89 -6.60 -1.17 -18.55
N GLN A 90 -7.49 -0.93 -17.58
CA GLN A 90 -7.62 0.38 -16.95
C GLN A 90 -6.31 0.85 -16.31
N ILE A 91 -5.61 -0.02 -15.59
CA ILE A 91 -4.32 0.32 -14.97
C ILE A 91 -3.26 0.63 -16.05
N ARG A 92 -3.19 -0.15 -17.14
CA ARG A 92 -2.24 0.11 -18.24
C ARG A 92 -2.48 1.46 -18.89
N ASP A 93 -3.74 1.80 -19.15
CA ASP A 93 -4.14 3.07 -19.76
C ASP A 93 -3.77 4.25 -18.86
N ASP A 94 -4.06 4.16 -17.56
CA ASP A 94 -3.74 5.20 -16.59
C ASP A 94 -2.23 5.39 -16.37
N VAL A 95 -1.45 4.30 -16.37
CA VAL A 95 0.01 4.36 -16.26
C VAL A 95 0.60 5.05 -17.49
N LYS A 96 0.11 4.69 -18.69
CA LYS A 96 0.54 5.29 -19.96
C LYS A 96 0.18 6.78 -20.01
N ALA A 97 -1.02 7.16 -19.58
CA ALA A 97 -1.46 8.55 -19.52
C ALA A 97 -0.58 9.43 -18.61
N LYS A 98 -0.05 8.87 -17.52
CA LYS A 98 0.85 9.57 -16.59
C LYS A 98 2.32 9.56 -17.00
N GLY A 99 2.65 9.06 -18.20
CA GLY A 99 4.02 9.06 -18.74
C GLY A 99 4.98 8.17 -17.97
N LYS A 100 4.47 7.22 -17.18
CA LYS A 100 5.31 6.22 -16.51
C LYS A 100 5.53 5.06 -17.48
N GLY A 101 6.74 4.48 -17.47
CA GLY A 101 7.13 3.41 -18.39
C GLY A 101 6.15 2.22 -18.38
N PRO A 102 6.28 1.27 -19.31
CA PRO A 102 5.30 0.20 -19.49
C PRO A 102 5.00 -0.50 -18.16
N ALA A 103 3.72 -0.55 -17.79
CA ALA A 103 3.26 -1.24 -16.59
C ALA A 103 3.27 -2.75 -16.87
N GLU A 104 4.00 -3.51 -16.06
CA GLU A 104 3.99 -4.97 -16.16
C GLU A 104 2.85 -5.48 -15.29
N ILE A 105 1.80 -6.00 -15.93
CA ILE A 105 0.60 -6.48 -15.26
C ILE A 105 0.34 -7.91 -15.66
N ILE A 106 0.33 -8.80 -14.66
CA ILE A 106 0.07 -10.23 -14.80
C ILE A 106 -1.29 -10.51 -14.16
N THR A 107 -2.20 -11.16 -14.87
CA THR A 107 -3.50 -11.59 -14.35
C THR A 107 -3.42 -13.06 -13.96
N VAL A 108 -3.94 -13.40 -12.78
CA VAL A 108 -4.01 -14.77 -12.27
C VAL A 108 -5.43 -15.02 -11.80
N VAL A 109 -6.12 -15.94 -12.47
CA VAL A 109 -7.43 -16.40 -12.02
C VAL A 109 -7.22 -17.42 -10.91
N CYS A 110 -7.71 -17.11 -9.72
CA CYS A 110 -7.61 -18.00 -8.58
C CYS A 110 -8.82 -17.83 -7.65
N ASP A 111 -9.32 -18.98 -7.18
CA ASP A 111 -10.20 -19.01 -6.02
C ASP A 111 -9.39 -19.39 -4.78
N PHE A 112 -9.23 -18.44 -3.86
CA PHE A 112 -8.53 -18.67 -2.60
C PHE A 112 -9.36 -19.50 -1.61
N ALA A 113 -10.66 -19.71 -1.86
CA ALA A 113 -11.50 -20.57 -1.04
C ALA A 113 -11.28 -22.06 -1.30
N THR A 114 -10.73 -22.42 -2.46
CA THR A 114 -10.55 -23.82 -2.87
C THR A 114 -9.10 -24.06 -3.25
N PRO A 115 -8.30 -24.76 -2.42
CA PRO A 115 -6.94 -25.10 -2.79
C PRO A 115 -6.97 -25.97 -4.04
N THR A 116 -6.24 -25.56 -5.08
CA THR A 116 -6.12 -26.34 -6.30
C THR A 116 -5.11 -27.45 -6.07
N GLU A 117 -5.52 -28.72 -6.23
CA GLU A 117 -4.65 -29.90 -6.00
C GLU A 117 -3.44 -29.98 -6.94
N LYS A 118 -3.40 -29.16 -8.00
CA LYS A 118 -2.41 -29.22 -9.09
C LYS A 118 -0.95 -28.95 -8.66
N TRP A 119 -0.71 -28.60 -7.40
CA TRP A 119 0.61 -28.27 -6.84
C TRP A 119 0.98 -29.07 -5.57
N LEU A 120 0.15 -30.04 -5.19
CA LEU A 120 0.47 -31.08 -4.19
C LEU A 120 0.88 -32.35 -4.91
#